data_AF-A0A6F8ST38-F1
#
_entry.id   AF-A0A6F8ST38-F1
#
_cell.length_a   1.000
_cell.length_b   1.000
_cell.length_c   1.000
_cell.angle_alpha   90.00
_cell.angle_beta   90.00
_cell.angle_gamma   90.00
#
_symmetry.space_group_name_H-M   'P 1'
#
loop_
_entity.id
_entity.type
_entity.pdbx_description
1 polymer ?
#
loop_
_entity_poly.entity_id
_entity_poly.type
_entity_poly.pdbx_seq_one_letter_code
_entity_poly.pdbx_strand_id
1 'polypeptide(L)'
;MPNWEEQNALGELPAPPHGPEGHTWKHSDAMLYRIIAEGWRDSWNKTDRLTMPAYQEVLAPSEIRDVVNYLKTLWTQEQRRHQADESIENPFPIQTGIPPE
;
A
#
# COMPACT_ATOMS: atom_id res chain seq x y z
N MET A 1 5.29 -15.53 1.68
CA MET A 1 6.76 -15.35 1.75
C MET A 1 7.19 -15.72 3.16
N PRO A 2 8.16 -16.62 3.36
CA PRO A 2 8.69 -16.85 4.70
C PRO A 2 9.51 -15.63 5.18
N ASN A 3 9.49 -15.37 6.49
CA ASN A 3 10.37 -14.44 7.22
C ASN A 3 10.26 -12.94 6.87
N TRP A 4 9.11 -12.46 6.37
CA TRP A 4 8.89 -11.01 6.15
C TRP A 4 8.81 -10.21 7.46
N GLU A 5 8.62 -10.89 8.58
CA GLU A 5 8.59 -10.32 9.93
C GLU A 5 10.01 -10.16 10.54
N GLU A 6 11.03 -10.73 9.90
CA GLU A 6 12.42 -10.69 10.37
C GLU A 6 13.25 -9.71 9.54
N GLN A 7 14.14 -8.96 10.21
CA GLN A 7 15.06 -8.08 9.52
C GLN A 7 16.11 -8.87 8.74
N ASN A 8 16.36 -8.46 7.49
CA ASN A 8 17.44 -9.01 6.67
C ASN A 8 18.84 -8.56 7.18
N ALA A 9 19.90 -8.97 6.48
CA ALA A 9 21.28 -8.61 6.83
C ALA A 9 21.57 -7.09 6.84
N LEU A 10 20.77 -6.28 6.14
CA LEU A 10 20.84 -4.82 6.13
C LEU A 10 20.03 -4.18 7.27
N GLY A 11 19.29 -4.98 8.04
CA GLY A 11 18.39 -4.48 9.09
C GLY A 11 17.06 -3.98 8.55
N GLU A 12 16.59 -4.49 7.41
CA GLU A 12 15.34 -4.09 6.76
C GLU A 12 14.29 -5.20 6.80
N LEU A 13 13.02 -4.85 6.98
CA LEU A 13 11.89 -5.76 6.85
C LEU A 13 11.54 -5.97 5.36
N PRO A 14 11.48 -7.22 4.88
CA PRO A 14 10.99 -7.54 3.54
C PRO A 14 9.53 -7.13 3.31
N ALA A 15 9.12 -7.06 2.04
CA ALA A 15 7.73 -6.77 1.70
C ALA A 15 6.78 -7.84 2.30
N PRO A 16 5.74 -7.43 3.06
CA PRO A 16 4.78 -8.37 3.62
C PRO A 16 3.92 -8.99 2.51
N PRO A 17 3.34 -10.18 2.72
CA PRO A 17 2.29 -10.71 1.86
C PRO A 17 1.13 -9.71 1.78
N HIS A 18 0.63 -9.44 0.57
CA HIS A 18 -0.54 -8.59 0.38
C HIS A 18 -1.88 -9.35 0.47
N GLY A 19 -1.84 -10.67 0.66
CA GLY A 19 -3.01 -11.54 0.82
C GLY A 19 -3.55 -11.59 2.26
N PRO A 20 -4.45 -12.54 2.56
CA PRO A 20 -5.13 -12.65 3.85
C PRO A 20 -4.21 -12.84 5.05
N GLU A 21 -3.04 -13.45 4.85
CA GLU A 21 -2.06 -13.76 5.89
C GLU A 21 -1.20 -12.54 6.26
N GLY A 22 -1.26 -11.47 5.48
CA GLY A 22 -0.61 -10.21 5.77
C GLY A 22 -1.51 -9.23 6.53
N HIS A 23 -1.11 -7.96 6.54
CA HIS A 23 -1.82 -6.90 7.22
C HIS A 23 -2.17 -5.70 6.32
N THR A 24 -1.93 -5.79 5.01
CA THR A 24 -2.19 -4.69 4.05
C THR A 24 -3.64 -4.20 4.11
N TRP A 25 -4.59 -5.12 4.36
CA TRP A 25 -6.02 -4.83 4.49
C TRP A 25 -6.40 -3.95 5.71
N LYS A 26 -5.48 -3.71 6.65
CA LYS A 26 -5.69 -2.81 7.79
C LYS A 26 -5.48 -1.34 7.46
N HIS A 27 -5.09 -1.02 6.23
CA HIS A 27 -4.81 0.34 5.79
C HIS A 27 -5.94 0.86 4.90
N SER A 28 -6.31 2.12 5.13
CA SER A 28 -7.32 2.82 4.35
C SER A 28 -6.89 3.04 2.90
N ASP A 29 -7.86 3.37 2.04
CA ASP A 29 -7.62 3.75 0.65
C ASP A 29 -6.62 4.89 0.50
N ALA A 30 -6.73 5.94 1.34
CA ALA A 30 -5.77 7.04 1.35
C ALA A 30 -4.35 6.56 1.67
N MET A 31 -4.21 5.71 2.70
CA MET A 31 -2.91 5.24 3.16
C MET A 31 -2.25 4.31 2.13
N LEU A 32 -3.01 3.37 1.57
CA LEU A 32 -2.50 2.48 0.52
C LEU A 32 -2.11 3.24 -0.74
N TYR A 33 -2.93 4.21 -1.16
CA TYR A 33 -2.60 5.09 -2.28
C TYR A 33 -1.28 5.83 -2.02
N ARG A 34 -1.13 6.42 -0.82
CA ARG A 34 0.06 7.19 -0.44
C ARG A 34 1.31 6.33 -0.41
N ILE A 35 1.24 5.13 0.16
CA ILE A 35 2.34 4.15 0.19
C ILE A 35 2.82 3.81 -1.23
N ILE A 36 1.90 3.63 -2.18
CA ILE A 36 2.27 3.35 -3.57
C ILE A 36 2.83 4.60 -4.25
N ALA A 37 2.18 5.76 -4.08
CA ALA A 37 2.56 7.00 -4.72
C ALA A 37 3.94 7.50 -4.25
N GLU A 38 4.13 7.61 -2.94
CA GLU A 38 5.31 8.21 -2.29
C GLU A 38 6.39 7.18 -1.94
N GLY A 39 6.07 5.89 -2.06
CA GLY A 39 6.92 4.80 -1.58
C GLY A 39 6.83 4.64 -0.06
N TRP A 40 7.55 3.64 0.45
CA TRP A 40 7.55 3.35 1.88
C TRP A 40 8.89 2.85 2.39
N ARG A 41 9.20 3.26 3.62
CA ARG A 41 10.26 2.70 4.45
C ARG A 41 9.62 2.35 5.78
N ASP A 42 9.78 1.10 6.19
CA ASP A 42 9.31 0.69 7.50
C ASP A 42 10.10 1.40 8.62
N SER A 43 9.39 1.86 9.66
CA SER A 43 9.98 2.60 10.79
C SER A 43 11.07 1.82 11.51
N TRP A 44 11.00 0.49 11.52
CA TRP A 44 11.99 -0.39 12.15
C TRP A 44 13.23 -0.62 11.27
N ASN A 45 13.25 -0.21 10.00
CA ASN A 45 14.41 -0.39 9.13
C ASN A 45 15.63 0.41 9.62
N LYS A 46 16.81 -0.21 9.62
CA LYS A 46 18.06 0.45 10.02
C LYS A 46 18.69 1.35 8.94
N THR A 47 18.15 1.30 7.73
CA THR A 47 18.60 2.11 6.58
C THR A 47 17.65 3.27 6.34
N ASP A 48 18.14 4.38 5.79
CA ASP A 48 17.31 5.56 5.48
C ASP A 48 16.61 5.51 4.10
N ARG A 49 16.93 4.51 3.26
CA ARG A 49 16.33 4.37 1.94
C ARG A 49 14.89 3.85 2.01
N LEU A 50 14.11 4.18 0.97
CA LEU A 50 12.84 3.51 0.72
C LEU A 50 13.07 2.03 0.37
N THR A 51 12.37 1.14 1.07
CA THR A 51 12.36 -0.30 0.78
C THR A 51 11.26 -0.68 -0.20
N MET A 52 10.24 0.17 -0.32
CA MET A 52 9.29 0.19 -1.42
C MET A 52 9.46 1.50 -2.20
N PRO A 53 9.82 1.47 -3.49
CA PRO A 53 10.02 2.68 -4.27
C PRO A 53 8.69 3.45 -4.47
N ALA A 54 8.81 4.75 -4.73
CA ALA A 54 7.70 5.61 -5.11
C ALA A 54 7.28 5.33 -6.57
N TYR A 55 5.97 5.24 -6.83
CA TYR A 55 5.44 4.99 -8.17
C TYR A 55 4.69 6.17 -8.79
N GLN A 56 4.55 7.31 -8.10
CA GLN A 56 3.81 8.47 -8.64
C GLN A 56 4.40 9.07 -9.93
N GLU A 57 5.67 8.85 -10.21
CA GLU A 57 6.32 9.30 -11.46
C GLU A 57 6.14 8.30 -12.62
N VAL A 58 5.63 7.09 -12.32
CA VAL A 58 5.49 5.98 -13.28
C VAL A 58 4.03 5.62 -13.54
N LEU A 59 3.17 5.76 -12.53
CA LEU A 59 1.74 5.43 -12.60
C LEU A 59 0.88 6.69 -12.47
N ALA A 60 -0.13 6.80 -13.32
CA ALA A 60 -1.16 7.81 -13.18
C ALA A 60 -1.98 7.60 -11.88
N PRO A 61 -2.62 8.64 -11.32
CA PRO A 61 -3.47 8.51 -10.14
C PRO A 61 -4.56 7.44 -10.25
N SER A 62 -5.13 7.24 -11.45
CA SER A 62 -6.10 6.18 -11.70
C SER A 62 -5.47 4.79 -11.61
N GLU A 63 -4.27 4.60 -12.13
CA GLU A 63 -3.56 3.32 -12.09
C GLU A 63 -3.15 2.95 -10.67
N ILE A 64 -2.76 3.91 -9.83
CA ILE A 64 -2.50 3.67 -8.40
C ILE A 64 -3.77 3.17 -7.70
N ARG A 65 -4.94 3.75 -8.02
CA ARG A 65 -6.23 3.27 -7.49
C ARG A 65 -6.54 1.86 -7.99
N ASP A 66 -6.26 1.55 -9.24
CA ASP A 66 -6.48 0.22 -9.82
C ASP A 66 -5.60 -0.84 -9.14
N VAL A 67 -4.34 -0.50 -8.83
CA VAL A 67 -3.47 -1.36 -8.01
C VAL A 67 -4.08 -1.61 -6.64
N VAL A 68 -4.53 -0.57 -5.92
CA VAL A 68 -5.18 -0.75 -4.61
C VAL A 68 -6.43 -1.61 -4.74
N ASN A 69 -7.27 -1.37 -5.76
CA ASN A 69 -8.47 -2.16 -6.01
C ASN A 69 -8.16 -3.63 -6.32
N TYR A 70 -7.07 -3.90 -7.06
CA TYR A 70 -6.58 -5.25 -7.29
C TYR A 70 -6.15 -5.91 -5.97
N LEU A 71 -5.40 -5.22 -5.10
CA LEU A 71 -5.02 -5.76 -3.78
C LEU A 71 -6.24 -6.14 -2.94
N LYS A 72 -7.32 -5.35 -2.98
CA LYS A 72 -8.59 -5.68 -2.30
C LYS A 72 -9.17 -7.03 -2.72
N THR A 73 -8.93 -7.47 -3.96
CA THR A 73 -9.42 -8.76 -4.45
C THR A 73 -8.75 -9.97 -3.79
N LEU A 74 -7.58 -9.77 -3.18
CA LEU A 74 -6.82 -10.82 -2.51
C LEU A 74 -7.36 -11.15 -1.11
N TRP A 75 -8.20 -10.29 -0.53
CA TRP A 75 -8.60 -10.39 0.87
C TRP A 75 -9.89 -11.18 1.07
N THR A 76 -10.13 -11.64 2.29
CA THR A 76 -11.42 -12.26 2.66
C THR A 76 -12.53 -11.21 2.66
N GLN A 77 -13.80 -11.66 2.69
CA GLN A 77 -14.93 -10.74 2.77
C GLN A 77 -14.88 -9.88 4.04
N GLU A 78 -14.49 -10.46 5.18
CA GLU A 78 -14.37 -9.75 6.46
C GLU A 78 -13.27 -8.68 6.40
N GLN A 79 -12.10 -9.03 5.86
CA GLN A 79 -10.99 -8.10 5.70
C GLN A 79 -11.34 -6.94 4.76
N ARG A 80 -12.07 -7.20 3.66
CA ARG A 80 -12.59 -6.12 2.79
C ARG A 80 -13.58 -5.20 3.50
N ARG A 81 -14.42 -5.73 4.40
CA ARG A 81 -15.34 -4.91 5.21
C ARG A 81 -14.58 -4.01 6.16
N HIS A 82 -13.63 -4.58 6.91
CA HIS A 82 -12.76 -3.80 7.79
C HIS A 82 -12.02 -2.69 7.04
N GLN A 83 -11.43 -3.01 5.89
CA GLN A 83 -10.73 -2.01 5.09
C GLN A 83 -11.66 -0.90 4.55
N ALA A 84 -12.90 -1.27 4.18
CA ALA A 84 -13.90 -0.30 3.77
C ALA A 84 -14.26 0.65 4.92
N ASP A 85 -14.40 0.15 6.14
CA ASP A 85 -14.66 0.95 7.34
C ASP A 85 -13.50 1.92 7.62
N GLU A 86 -12.25 1.46 7.56
CA GLU A 86 -11.04 2.30 7.69
C GLU A 86 -10.97 3.39 6.60
N SER A 87 -11.55 3.14 5.43
CA SER A 87 -11.56 4.06 4.28
C SER A 87 -12.68 5.09 4.33
N ILE A 88 -13.65 4.98 5.25
CA ILE A 88 -14.75 5.97 5.39
C ILE A 88 -14.19 7.35 5.70
N GLU A 89 -13.34 7.46 6.71
CA GLU A 89 -12.71 8.72 7.13
C GLU A 89 -11.49 9.07 6.26
N ASN A 90 -10.93 8.08 5.56
CA ASN A 90 -9.69 8.21 4.79
C ASN A 90 -9.84 7.61 3.37
N PRO A 91 -10.71 8.18 2.52
CA PRO A 91 -10.95 7.66 1.17
C PRO A 91 -9.78 8.00 0.24
N PHE A 92 -9.80 7.43 -0.97
CA PHE A 92 -8.84 7.83 -2.01
C PHE A 92 -8.77 9.36 -2.18
N PRO A 93 -7.57 9.93 -2.39
CA PRO A 93 -7.44 11.37 -2.60
C PRO A 93 -8.23 11.80 -3.84
N ILE A 94 -8.90 12.95 -3.77
CA ILE A 94 -9.66 13.50 -4.89
C ILE A 94 -8.70 13.68 -6.08
N GLN A 95 -9.07 13.14 -7.25
CA GLN A 95 -8.27 13.35 -8.47
C GLN A 95 -8.36 14.82 -8.87
N THR A 96 -7.35 15.61 -8.52
CA THR A 96 -7.14 16.94 -9.10
C THR A 96 -6.23 16.77 -10.31
N GLY A 97 -6.81 16.41 -11.47
CA GLY A 97 -6.03 16.21 -12.68
C GLY A 97 -6.83 15.45 -13.73
N ILE A 98 -7.70 16.16 -14.44
CA ILE A 98 -8.17 15.71 -15.76
C ILE A 98 -6.98 15.97 -16.70
N PRO A 99 -6.34 14.95 -17.30
CA PRO A 99 -5.43 15.19 -18.41
C PRO A 99 -6.25 15.80 -19.56
N PRO A 100 -5.81 16.86 -20.24
CA PRO A 100 -6.49 17.31 -21.45
C PRO A 100 -6.48 16.19 -22.49
N GLU A 101 -7.61 16.07 -23.19
CA GLU A 101 -7.88 15.15 -24.30
C GLU A 101 -6.84 15.23 -25.43
#